data_AF-A0A426ZZ37-F1
#
_entry.id   AF-A0A426ZZ37-F1
#
_cell.length_a   1.000
_cell.length_b   1.000
_cell.length_c   1.000
_cell.angle_alpha   90.00
_cell.angle_beta   90.00
_cell.angle_gamma   90.00
#
_symmetry.space_group_name_H-M   'P 1'
#
loop_
_entity.id
_entity.type
_entity.pdbx_description
1 polymer ?
#
loop_
_entity_poly.entity_id
_entity_poly.type
_entity_poly.pdbx_seq_one_letter_code
_entity_poly.pdbx_strand_id
1 'polypeptide(L)'
;MLRAIHPYTPRSVGRSAQFCAARHRLVRSWAVPCCLVSSCTTPGGRITSSSYRAHAPRWFQGAISAPRDYVISRMLHRLWSTMSALRWLLAVVTWAVPEYALSCMSKLPLKRFSCIPFTNSVMGRELCLADIDVGGSKKLIVATSHLESPCPAPPRWDQMYSKERVAQANEAINLLKDSPNAIFAGDMNWDDRLDGAFPLPDGWIDAWLELRPGENGWTYDTKANQMLSGNRTLQKRLDRFMCNLHDFKVDGIEMIGVEAIPGLSYCKEKKVRKVFQKLVLPVLPSDHYGLLLTISSL
;
A
#
# COMPACT_ATOMS: atom_id res chain seq x y z
N MET A 1 35.37 -68.49 -3.16
CA MET A 1 34.69 -68.47 -4.48
C MET A 1 34.90 -67.10 -5.12
N LEU A 2 35.33 -67.13 -6.38
CA LEU A 2 35.52 -66.04 -7.37
C LEU A 2 34.29 -65.09 -7.46
N ARG A 3 34.28 -63.84 -7.95
CA ARG A 3 35.12 -63.07 -8.91
C ARG A 3 34.69 -61.56 -8.89
N ALA A 4 35.60 -60.70 -9.40
CA ALA A 4 35.58 -59.28 -9.85
C ALA A 4 34.23 -58.51 -10.04
N ILE A 5 34.14 -57.16 -10.03
CA ILE A 5 34.68 -56.16 -11.00
C ILE A 5 34.53 -54.70 -10.42
N HIS A 6 35.49 -53.79 -10.68
CA HIS A 6 35.46 -52.31 -10.50
C HIS A 6 35.04 -51.60 -11.82
N PRO A 7 34.82 -50.26 -11.96
CA PRO A 7 34.77 -49.13 -11.02
C PRO A 7 33.57 -48.16 -11.28
N TYR A 8 33.34 -47.12 -10.43
CA TYR A 8 32.97 -45.74 -10.84
C TYR A 8 32.74 -44.83 -9.61
N THR A 9 33.47 -43.73 -9.52
CA THR A 9 33.13 -42.58 -8.65
C THR A 9 32.24 -41.59 -9.38
N PRO A 10 31.21 -41.04 -8.73
CA PRO A 10 30.78 -39.67 -9.01
C PRO A 10 30.72 -38.78 -7.75
N ARG A 11 30.86 -37.50 -8.06
CA ARG A 11 31.02 -36.33 -7.19
C ARG A 11 29.86 -36.11 -6.22
N SER A 12 30.22 -35.51 -5.09
CA SER A 12 29.36 -34.90 -4.09
C SER A 12 28.40 -33.86 -4.67
N VAL A 13 27.10 -34.02 -4.40
CA VAL A 13 26.09 -32.97 -4.58
C VAL A 13 25.26 -32.83 -3.29
N GLY A 14 25.37 -31.64 -2.71
CA GLY A 14 24.37 -30.87 -1.96
C GLY A 14 23.38 -31.61 -1.06
N ARG A 15 23.66 -31.61 0.26
CA ARG A 15 22.64 -31.79 1.30
C ARG A 15 21.78 -30.52 1.41
N SER A 16 20.48 -30.74 1.28
CA SER A 16 19.37 -30.10 2.00
C SER A 16 19.69 -28.84 2.83
N ALA A 17 19.10 -27.71 2.41
CA ALA A 17 18.98 -26.53 3.27
C ALA A 17 18.11 -26.88 4.49
N GLN A 18 18.76 -26.95 5.65
CA GLN A 18 18.11 -27.11 6.95
C GLN A 18 17.41 -25.80 7.32
N PHE A 19 16.09 -25.88 7.51
CA PHE A 19 15.35 -24.92 8.32
C PHE A 19 15.90 -24.98 9.76
N CYS A 20 16.44 -23.88 10.28
CA CYS A 20 16.73 -23.77 11.70
C CYS A 20 15.42 -23.59 12.47
N ALA A 21 14.89 -24.69 13.02
CA ALA A 21 13.81 -24.67 13.98
C ALA A 21 14.39 -24.52 15.40
N ALA A 22 14.19 -23.35 16.02
CA ALA A 22 14.35 -23.20 17.47
C ALA A 22 13.03 -23.59 18.16
N ARG A 23 13.13 -24.37 19.24
CA ARG A 23 12.01 -25.00 19.96
C ARG A 23 11.87 -24.39 21.38
N HIS A 24 10.61 -24.14 21.80
CA HIS A 24 10.08 -23.74 23.12
C HIS A 24 10.37 -22.28 23.57
N ARG A 25 9.46 -21.50 24.18
CA ARG A 25 8.28 -21.72 25.06
C ARG A 25 7.07 -20.87 24.62
N LEU A 26 5.87 -21.31 24.98
CA LEU A 26 4.61 -20.58 24.80
C LEU A 26 4.70 -19.14 25.34
N VAL A 27 4.64 -18.17 24.44
CA VAL A 27 4.14 -16.82 24.74
C VAL A 27 3.09 -16.52 23.68
N ARG A 28 1.89 -16.16 24.14
CA ARG A 28 0.73 -15.83 23.30
C ARG A 28 1.06 -14.60 22.44
N SER A 29 1.48 -14.80 21.19
CA SER A 29 1.69 -13.71 20.22
C SER A 29 0.66 -13.75 19.10
N TRP A 30 0.10 -12.58 18.83
CA TRP A 30 -0.96 -12.34 17.85
C TRP A 30 -0.38 -12.33 16.44
N ALA A 31 -1.02 -13.05 15.51
CA ALA A 31 -0.59 -13.18 14.13
C ALA A 31 -1.52 -12.39 13.20
N VAL A 32 -0.93 -11.58 12.31
CA VAL A 32 -1.54 -11.11 11.04
C VAL A 32 -0.45 -11.25 9.96
N PRO A 33 -0.66 -12.07 8.90
CA PRO A 33 0.36 -12.31 7.88
C PRO A 33 0.25 -11.36 6.66
N CYS A 34 1.34 -10.64 6.42
CA CYS A 34 2.21 -10.54 5.22
C CYS A 34 1.65 -10.61 3.78
N CYS A 35 2.21 -9.78 2.86
CA CYS A 35 3.00 -10.26 1.71
C CYS A 35 3.80 -9.16 0.96
N LEU A 36 5.06 -9.49 0.62
CA LEU A 36 5.99 -8.80 -0.28
C LEU A 36 5.62 -8.96 -1.76
N VAL A 37 5.99 -7.99 -2.62
CA VAL A 37 6.25 -8.25 -4.05
C VAL A 37 7.52 -7.55 -4.54
N SER A 38 8.41 -8.33 -5.16
CA SER A 38 9.54 -7.88 -5.98
C SER A 38 9.12 -7.94 -7.45
N SER A 39 9.24 -6.83 -8.18
CA SER A 39 8.92 -6.77 -9.61
C SER A 39 10.05 -7.35 -10.47
N CYS A 40 9.76 -8.36 -11.29
CA CYS A 40 10.58 -8.76 -12.44
C CYS A 40 9.76 -8.56 -13.72
N THR A 41 10.28 -7.76 -14.64
CA THR A 41 9.72 -7.52 -15.98
C THR A 41 10.29 -8.52 -16.98
N THR A 42 9.46 -8.98 -17.93
CA THR A 42 9.90 -9.52 -19.22
C THR A 42 9.47 -8.58 -20.35
N PRO A 43 10.31 -8.36 -21.39
CA PRO A 43 10.05 -7.35 -22.40
C PRO A 43 9.31 -7.92 -23.62
N GLY A 44 8.38 -7.13 -24.15
CA GLY A 44 7.98 -7.17 -25.57
C GLY A 44 6.83 -8.10 -25.93
N GLY A 45 5.67 -7.51 -26.24
CA GLY A 45 4.59 -8.16 -26.97
C GLY A 45 3.32 -7.29 -26.99
N ARG A 46 2.92 -6.81 -28.17
CA ARG A 46 1.58 -6.22 -28.38
C ARG A 46 0.53 -7.30 -28.16
N ILE A 47 -0.53 -7.00 -27.42
CA ILE A 47 -1.69 -7.87 -27.31
C ILE A 47 -2.92 -7.10 -27.79
N THR A 48 -3.47 -7.52 -28.91
CA THR A 48 -4.84 -7.20 -29.34
C THR A 48 -5.83 -8.17 -28.69
N SER A 49 -7.04 -7.69 -28.42
CA SER A 49 -8.13 -8.40 -27.76
C SER A 49 -8.59 -9.65 -28.52
N SER A 50 -8.16 -10.83 -28.08
CA SER A 50 -8.92 -12.10 -28.08
C SER A 50 -7.97 -13.30 -27.91
N SER A 51 -8.00 -13.96 -26.76
CA SER A 51 -7.76 -15.41 -26.56
C SER A 51 -7.44 -15.71 -25.09
N TYR A 52 -8.49 -15.88 -24.29
CA TYR A 52 -8.40 -16.63 -23.04
C TYR A 52 -8.33 -18.12 -23.39
N ARG A 53 -7.16 -18.74 -23.33
CA ARG A 53 -6.95 -20.12 -22.84
C ARG A 53 -5.49 -20.56 -22.97
N ALA A 54 -5.00 -21.10 -21.85
CA ALA A 54 -3.94 -22.09 -21.73
C ALA A 54 -2.56 -21.74 -22.32
N HIS A 55 -1.58 -21.50 -21.43
CA HIS A 55 -0.33 -22.28 -21.33
C HIS A 55 0.56 -21.67 -20.24
N ALA A 56 0.48 -22.19 -19.02
CA ALA A 56 1.48 -21.94 -17.98
C ALA A 56 2.59 -23.02 -18.06
N PRO A 57 3.89 -22.66 -17.98
CA PRO A 57 4.99 -23.63 -17.94
C PRO A 57 4.99 -24.47 -16.65
N ARG A 58 5.41 -25.74 -16.79
CA ARG A 58 5.34 -26.87 -15.85
C ARG A 58 6.11 -26.77 -14.50
N TRP A 59 6.51 -25.60 -14.03
CA TRP A 59 7.25 -25.46 -12.75
C TRP A 59 6.44 -24.88 -11.58
N PHE A 60 5.10 -24.85 -11.70
CA PHE A 60 4.20 -24.46 -10.61
C PHE A 60 3.19 -25.60 -10.32
N GLN A 61 3.70 -26.72 -9.80
CA GLN A 61 2.88 -27.75 -9.15
C GLN A 61 3.56 -28.15 -7.86
N GLY A 62 3.23 -27.45 -6.77
CA GLY A 62 3.76 -27.79 -5.46
C GLY A 62 3.51 -26.71 -4.41
N ALA A 63 2.25 -26.57 -3.98
CA ALA A 63 1.80 -26.09 -2.66
C ALA A 63 0.44 -25.37 -2.78
N ILE A 64 -0.62 -26.14 -3.01
CA ILE A 64 -1.97 -25.71 -2.62
C ILE A 64 -2.63 -26.90 -1.94
N SER A 65 -2.65 -26.88 -0.61
CA SER A 65 -3.55 -27.72 0.18
C SER A 65 -3.93 -27.02 1.47
N ALA A 66 -4.67 -25.92 1.33
CA ALA A 66 -5.70 -25.51 2.28
C ALA A 66 -6.77 -24.70 1.51
N PRO A 67 -8.08 -24.93 1.74
CA PRO A 67 -9.13 -24.18 1.07
C PRO A 67 -9.04 -22.68 1.39
N ARG A 68 -9.08 -21.83 0.35
CA ARG A 68 -8.94 -20.36 0.43
C ARG A 68 -10.00 -19.68 1.33
N ASP A 69 -11.11 -20.36 1.61
CA ASP A 69 -12.27 -19.76 2.28
C ASP A 69 -12.19 -19.78 3.81
N TYR A 70 -11.34 -20.63 4.40
CA TYR A 70 -11.32 -20.83 5.85
C TYR A 70 -10.43 -19.84 6.63
N VAL A 71 -9.43 -19.25 5.95
CA VAL A 71 -8.48 -18.30 6.56
C VAL A 71 -9.04 -16.87 6.57
N ILE A 72 -9.79 -16.50 5.52
CA ILE A 72 -10.40 -15.17 5.33
C ILE A 72 -11.44 -14.87 6.41
N SER A 73 -12.33 -15.82 6.70
CA SER A 73 -13.41 -15.66 7.69
C SER A 73 -12.87 -15.43 9.12
N ARG A 74 -11.79 -16.12 9.51
CA ARG A 74 -11.22 -15.97 10.87
C ARG A 74 -10.40 -14.69 11.08
N MET A 75 -9.82 -14.10 10.02
CA MET A 75 -9.11 -12.81 10.12
C MET A 75 -10.09 -11.64 10.29
N LEU A 76 -11.15 -11.60 9.48
CA LEU A 76 -12.20 -10.57 9.58
C LEU A 76 -12.92 -10.62 10.93
N HIS A 77 -13.20 -11.83 11.45
CA HIS A 77 -13.85 -12.00 12.76
C HIS A 77 -12.96 -11.56 13.94
N ARG A 78 -11.62 -11.56 13.78
CA ARG A 78 -10.68 -11.13 14.83
C ARG A 78 -10.47 -9.62 14.85
N LEU A 79 -10.37 -8.96 13.69
CA LEU A 79 -10.43 -7.49 13.60
C LEU A 79 -11.79 -6.94 14.10
N TRP A 80 -12.87 -7.69 13.84
CA TRP A 80 -14.22 -7.39 14.32
C TRP A 80 -14.39 -7.51 15.84
N SER A 81 -13.72 -8.48 16.49
CA SER A 81 -13.93 -8.79 17.92
C SER A 81 -13.02 -8.06 18.90
N THR A 82 -11.91 -7.45 18.46
CA THR A 82 -10.98 -6.73 19.36
C THR A 82 -11.23 -5.23 19.46
N MET A 83 -12.17 -4.66 18.70
CA MET A 83 -12.45 -3.22 18.69
C MET A 83 -13.71 -2.89 19.50
N SER A 84 -13.58 -2.89 20.81
CA SER A 84 -14.62 -2.46 21.74
C SER A 84 -14.95 -0.96 21.60
N ALA A 85 -16.24 -0.70 21.44
CA ALA A 85 -17.04 0.50 21.80
C ALA A 85 -16.45 1.91 21.58
N LEU A 86 -17.17 2.70 20.78
CA LEU A 86 -17.04 4.16 20.58
C LEU A 86 -15.66 4.65 20.12
N ARG A 87 -15.33 4.42 18.86
CA ARG A 87 -14.42 5.30 18.12
C ARG A 87 -14.77 5.26 16.64
N TRP A 88 -15.13 6.42 16.11
CA TRP A 88 -15.35 6.66 14.68
C TRP A 88 -14.02 6.39 13.97
N LEU A 89 -13.89 5.23 13.33
CA LEU A 89 -12.68 4.87 12.61
C LEU A 89 -13.08 4.51 11.19
N LEU A 90 -12.70 5.37 10.26
CA LEU A 90 -12.66 5.04 8.85
C LEU A 90 -11.28 4.42 8.58
N ALA A 91 -11.25 3.22 8.01
CA ALA A 91 -10.02 2.57 7.62
C ALA A 91 -10.00 2.49 6.08
N VAL A 92 -9.09 3.24 5.47
CA VAL A 92 -8.73 3.07 4.06
C VAL A 92 -7.58 2.08 4.03
N VAL A 93 -7.77 0.94 3.34
CA VAL A 93 -6.72 -0.08 3.19
C VAL A 93 -6.58 -0.38 1.71
N THR A 94 -5.39 -0.25 1.17
CA THR A 94 -5.06 -0.64 -0.21
C THR A 94 -4.60 -2.10 -0.22
N TRP A 95 -5.11 -2.92 -1.15
CA TRP A 95 -4.71 -4.33 -1.31
C TRP A 95 -4.30 -4.61 -2.75
N ALA A 96 -3.31 -5.50 -2.92
CA ALA A 96 -2.83 -5.98 -4.22
C ALA A 96 -3.61 -7.22 -4.67
N VAL A 97 -4.57 -7.01 -5.57
CA VAL A 97 -5.08 -8.01 -6.53
C VAL A 97 -4.28 -7.75 -7.85
N PRO A 98 -4.29 -8.57 -8.92
CA PRO A 98 -3.52 -8.26 -10.14
C PRO A 98 -3.87 -6.90 -10.78
N GLU A 99 -4.92 -6.25 -10.29
CA GLU A 99 -5.25 -4.84 -10.45
C GLU A 99 -5.06 -4.15 -9.08
N TYR A 100 -4.27 -3.07 -9.03
CA TYR A 100 -4.08 -2.26 -7.83
C TYR A 100 -5.42 -1.63 -7.44
N ALA A 101 -6.09 -2.20 -6.44
CA ALA A 101 -7.44 -1.77 -6.06
C ALA A 101 -7.37 -0.82 -4.84
N LEU A 102 -8.06 0.32 -4.96
CA LEU A 102 -8.41 1.14 -3.80
C LEU A 102 -9.54 0.46 -3.05
N SER A 103 -9.53 0.50 -1.72
CA SER A 103 -10.64 -0.01 -0.91
C SER A 103 -10.94 0.92 0.26
N CYS A 104 -12.22 1.26 0.41
CA CYS A 104 -12.76 1.99 1.56
C CYS A 104 -13.53 1.03 2.45
N MET A 105 -13.20 1.00 3.74
CA MET A 105 -13.96 0.26 4.74
C MET A 105 -14.50 1.22 5.80
N SER A 106 -15.77 1.05 6.16
CA SER A 106 -16.44 1.85 7.18
C SER A 106 -17.22 0.95 8.12
N LYS A 107 -17.20 1.31 9.41
CA LYS A 107 -18.12 0.74 10.41
C LYS A 107 -19.47 1.46 10.44
N LEU A 108 -19.58 2.56 9.72
CA LEU A 108 -20.76 3.41 9.67
C LEU A 108 -21.57 3.10 8.42
N PRO A 109 -22.89 3.37 8.44
CA PRO A 109 -23.72 3.15 7.28
C PRO A 109 -23.20 3.96 6.07
N LEU A 110 -22.81 3.24 5.01
CA LEU A 110 -22.61 3.85 3.70
C LEU A 110 -23.96 4.05 3.03
N LYS A 111 -24.26 5.29 2.63
CA LYS A 111 -25.44 5.59 1.82
C LYS A 111 -25.17 5.35 0.34
N ARG A 112 -23.96 5.67 -0.11
CA ARG A 112 -23.54 5.51 -1.50
C ARG A 112 -22.05 5.22 -1.57
N PHE A 113 -21.68 4.37 -2.51
CA PHE A 113 -20.30 4.16 -2.94
C PHE A 113 -20.22 4.25 -4.47
N SER A 114 -19.19 4.90 -4.99
CA SER A 114 -18.90 4.93 -6.42
C SER A 114 -17.42 5.17 -6.68
N CYS A 115 -16.85 4.52 -7.68
CA CYS A 115 -15.51 4.83 -8.17
C CYS A 115 -15.63 5.44 -9.57
N ILE A 116 -14.91 6.54 -9.78
CA ILE A 116 -14.90 7.35 -11.00
C ILE A 116 -13.48 7.26 -11.57
N PRO A 117 -13.27 6.56 -12.70
CA PRO A 117 -11.96 6.51 -13.35
C PRO A 117 -11.53 7.90 -13.82
N PHE A 118 -10.26 8.26 -13.61
CA PHE A 118 -9.74 9.49 -14.17
C PHE A 118 -9.51 9.32 -15.67
N THR A 119 -10.12 10.19 -16.46
CA THR A 119 -10.08 10.10 -17.93
C THR A 119 -8.67 10.20 -18.52
N ASN A 120 -7.76 10.89 -17.82
CA ASN A 120 -6.38 11.10 -18.23
C ASN A 120 -5.39 10.08 -17.63
N SER A 121 -5.87 9.12 -16.84
CA SER A 121 -4.98 8.15 -16.18
C SER A 121 -4.43 7.14 -17.19
N VAL A 122 -3.14 6.84 -17.07
CA VAL A 122 -2.47 5.79 -17.86
C VAL A 122 -2.14 4.55 -17.03
N MET A 123 -2.38 4.62 -15.71
CA MET A 123 -2.18 3.53 -14.74
C MET A 123 -3.49 2.94 -14.19
N GLY A 124 -4.64 3.32 -14.75
CA GLY A 124 -5.96 2.87 -14.30
C GLY A 124 -6.39 3.46 -12.95
N ARG A 125 -6.01 4.73 -12.68
CA ARG A 125 -6.35 5.45 -11.45
C ARG A 125 -7.80 5.91 -11.45
N GLU A 126 -8.39 5.91 -10.26
CA GLU A 126 -9.78 6.28 -10.04
C GLU A 126 -9.94 7.05 -8.72
N LEU A 127 -11.04 7.80 -8.62
CA LEU A 127 -11.51 8.44 -7.40
C LEU A 127 -12.68 7.62 -6.83
N CYS A 128 -12.48 7.01 -5.67
CA CYS A 128 -13.54 6.30 -4.96
C CYS A 128 -14.18 7.20 -3.91
N LEU A 129 -15.50 7.35 -3.98
CA LEU A 129 -16.33 8.21 -3.14
C LEU A 129 -17.23 7.36 -2.25
N ALA A 130 -17.22 7.63 -0.95
CA ALA A 130 -18.12 7.05 0.03
C ALA A 130 -18.93 8.16 0.70
N ASP A 131 -20.25 8.13 0.54
CA ASP A 131 -21.18 8.97 1.30
C ASP A 131 -21.54 8.25 2.60
N ILE A 132 -21.14 8.84 3.72
CA ILE A 132 -21.20 8.21 5.04
C ILE A 132 -22.17 8.97 5.92
N ASP A 133 -23.12 8.23 6.48
CA ASP A 133 -24.03 8.73 7.50
C ASP A 133 -23.37 8.63 8.87
N VAL A 134 -23.03 9.79 9.41
CA VAL A 134 -22.34 9.96 10.69
C VAL A 134 -23.33 10.24 11.83
N GLY A 135 -24.64 10.12 11.57
CA GLY A 135 -25.70 10.38 12.53
C GLY A 135 -25.94 11.88 12.78
N GLY A 136 -27.00 12.21 13.52
CA GLY A 136 -27.31 13.60 13.88
C GLY A 136 -27.62 14.50 12.69
N SER A 137 -28.15 13.95 11.59
CA SER A 137 -28.39 14.64 10.30
C SER A 137 -27.13 15.18 9.60
N LYS A 138 -25.94 14.87 10.11
CA LYS A 138 -24.66 15.23 9.50
C LYS A 138 -24.27 14.17 8.47
N LYS A 139 -23.74 14.63 7.34
CA LYS A 139 -23.20 13.76 6.27
C LYS A 139 -21.72 14.03 6.11
N LEU A 140 -20.97 13.00 5.75
CA LEU A 140 -19.54 13.10 5.46
C LEU A 140 -19.24 12.35 4.16
N ILE A 141 -18.68 13.05 3.19
CA ILE A 141 -18.14 12.42 1.99
C ILE A 141 -16.66 12.12 2.23
N VAL A 142 -16.29 10.85 2.09
CA VAL A 142 -14.88 10.45 2.08
C VAL A 142 -14.50 9.96 0.70
N ALA A 143 -13.59 10.68 0.09
CA ALA A 143 -12.99 10.38 -1.18
C ALA A 143 -11.59 9.80 -0.96
N THR A 144 -11.26 8.73 -1.68
CA THR A 144 -9.89 8.23 -1.77
C THR A 144 -9.42 8.08 -3.19
N SER A 145 -8.14 8.35 -3.41
CA SER A 145 -7.47 7.98 -4.64
C SER A 145 -6.01 7.59 -4.40
N HIS A 146 -5.43 6.99 -5.43
CA HIS A 146 -3.99 6.86 -5.59
C HIS A 146 -3.63 7.50 -6.94
N LEU A 147 -3.19 8.75 -6.90
CA LEU A 147 -2.93 9.55 -8.11
C LEU A 147 -1.73 8.99 -8.91
N GLU A 148 -1.59 9.45 -10.16
CA GLU A 148 -0.58 8.98 -11.10
C GLU A 148 0.85 8.97 -10.49
N SER A 149 1.46 7.79 -10.37
CA SER A 149 2.78 7.69 -9.76
C SER A 149 3.88 8.20 -10.70
N PRO A 150 4.98 8.78 -10.18
CA PRO A 150 6.17 8.96 -10.99
C PRO A 150 6.76 7.58 -11.36
N CYS A 151 6.93 7.31 -12.64
CA CYS A 151 7.44 6.03 -13.13
C CYS A 151 8.59 6.26 -14.12
N PRO A 152 9.76 6.74 -13.66
CA PRO A 152 10.92 6.91 -14.51
C PRO A 152 11.36 5.55 -15.04
N ALA A 153 11.10 5.31 -16.32
CA ALA A 153 11.35 4.05 -17.00
C ALA A 153 12.06 4.26 -18.34
N PRO A 154 12.79 3.25 -18.86
CA PRO A 154 13.38 3.32 -20.18
C PRO A 154 12.36 3.75 -21.27
N PRO A 155 12.79 4.46 -22.32
CA PRO A 155 14.18 4.85 -22.59
C PRO A 155 14.59 6.17 -21.94
N ARG A 156 13.63 7.02 -21.54
CA ARG A 156 13.90 8.41 -21.13
C ARG A 156 14.15 8.61 -19.65
N TRP A 157 13.59 7.74 -18.79
CA TRP A 157 13.72 7.82 -17.33
C TRP A 157 13.20 9.13 -16.71
N ASP A 158 12.29 9.83 -17.40
CA ASP A 158 11.81 11.16 -17.03
C ASP A 158 10.27 11.21 -16.87
N GLN A 159 9.58 10.06 -16.90
CA GLN A 159 8.12 10.01 -16.84
C GLN A 159 7.61 10.26 -15.42
N MET A 160 7.47 11.54 -15.09
CA MET A 160 7.07 12.02 -13.76
C MET A 160 5.56 12.20 -13.60
N TYR A 161 4.77 12.17 -14.69
CA TYR A 161 3.31 12.25 -14.69
C TYR A 161 2.68 13.39 -13.88
N SER A 162 3.39 14.52 -13.78
CA SER A 162 2.96 15.69 -13.00
C SER A 162 1.68 16.32 -13.56
N LYS A 163 1.58 16.47 -14.89
CA LYS A 163 0.40 17.05 -15.54
C LYS A 163 -0.84 16.20 -15.29
N GLU A 164 -0.67 14.88 -15.35
CA GLU A 164 -1.73 13.90 -15.10
C GLU A 164 -2.21 13.99 -13.67
N ARG A 165 -1.30 13.92 -12.68
CA ARG A 165 -1.64 14.09 -11.25
C ARG A 165 -2.34 15.40 -10.95
N VAL A 166 -1.83 16.52 -11.47
CA VAL A 166 -2.41 17.84 -11.22
C VAL A 166 -3.84 17.90 -11.76
N ALA A 167 -4.08 17.39 -12.97
CA ALA A 167 -5.43 17.33 -13.54
C ALA A 167 -6.35 16.41 -12.72
N GLN A 168 -5.87 15.25 -12.26
CA GLN A 168 -6.63 14.33 -11.41
C GLN A 168 -7.01 14.95 -10.06
N ALA A 169 -6.07 15.64 -9.40
CA ALA A 169 -6.33 16.36 -8.16
C ALA A 169 -7.36 17.48 -8.35
N ASN A 170 -7.25 18.24 -9.46
CA ASN A 170 -8.24 19.26 -9.81
C ASN A 170 -9.62 18.65 -10.08
N GLU A 171 -9.70 17.53 -10.79
CA GLU A 171 -10.96 16.83 -11.04
C GLU A 171 -11.61 16.38 -9.73
N ALA A 172 -10.84 15.74 -8.84
CA ALA A 172 -11.32 15.28 -7.54
C ALA A 172 -11.79 16.44 -6.65
N ILE A 173 -11.02 17.51 -6.54
CA ILE A 173 -11.41 18.69 -5.77
C ILE A 173 -12.66 19.35 -6.36
N ASN A 174 -12.76 19.49 -7.68
CA ASN A 174 -13.93 20.10 -8.31
C ASN A 174 -15.21 19.30 -8.07
N LEU A 175 -15.13 17.98 -7.95
CA LEU A 175 -16.27 17.14 -7.59
C LEU A 175 -16.67 17.28 -6.12
N LEU A 176 -15.74 17.64 -5.24
CA LEU A 176 -15.95 17.68 -3.79
C LEU A 176 -16.21 19.08 -3.23
N LYS A 177 -15.82 20.13 -3.94
CA LYS A 177 -15.76 21.52 -3.43
C LYS A 177 -17.07 22.04 -2.83
N ASP A 178 -18.22 21.63 -3.37
CA ASP A 178 -19.55 22.07 -2.91
C ASP A 178 -20.08 21.26 -1.71
N SER A 179 -19.32 20.24 -1.28
CA SER A 179 -19.69 19.40 -0.14
C SER A 179 -19.26 20.07 1.17
N PRO A 180 -20.17 20.29 2.14
CA PRO A 180 -19.86 20.99 3.38
C PRO A 180 -18.92 20.17 4.29
N ASN A 181 -18.98 18.84 4.20
CA ASN A 181 -18.07 17.95 4.91
C ASN A 181 -17.52 16.93 3.92
N ALA A 182 -16.28 17.16 3.49
CA ALA A 182 -15.54 16.29 2.58
C ALA A 182 -14.11 16.07 3.07
N ILE A 183 -13.66 14.83 2.92
CA ILE A 183 -12.26 14.44 3.12
C ILE A 183 -11.79 13.78 1.83
N PHE A 184 -10.71 14.29 1.25
CA PHE A 184 -10.01 13.65 0.14
C PHE A 184 -8.65 13.13 0.63
N ALA A 185 -8.41 11.82 0.49
CA ALA A 185 -7.25 11.16 1.08
C ALA A 185 -6.66 10.01 0.26
N GLY A 186 -5.47 9.55 0.65
CA GLY A 186 -4.74 8.46 -0.02
C GLY A 186 -3.36 8.87 -0.49
N ASP A 187 -2.74 8.04 -1.33
CA ASP A 187 -1.43 8.28 -1.92
C ASP A 187 -1.57 9.26 -3.10
N MET A 188 -1.31 10.53 -2.84
CA MET A 188 -1.42 11.58 -3.84
C MET A 188 -0.23 11.58 -4.81
N ASN A 189 0.83 10.80 -4.54
CA ASN A 189 2.11 10.88 -5.23
C ASN A 189 2.63 12.33 -5.41
N TRP A 190 2.17 13.25 -4.56
CA TRP A 190 2.28 14.68 -4.81
C TRP A 190 3.65 15.20 -4.42
N ASP A 191 4.29 15.89 -5.36
CA ASP A 191 5.57 16.54 -5.15
C ASP A 191 5.39 18.05 -5.24
N ASP A 192 5.42 18.76 -4.10
CA ASP A 192 5.15 20.19 -4.05
C ASP A 192 6.11 21.03 -4.93
N ARG A 193 7.29 20.50 -5.30
CA ARG A 193 8.22 21.17 -6.21
C ARG A 193 7.90 20.96 -7.68
N LEU A 194 7.38 19.79 -8.03
CA LEU A 194 7.09 19.42 -9.43
C LEU A 194 5.65 19.74 -9.81
N ASP A 195 4.71 19.46 -8.90
CA ASP A 195 3.28 19.58 -9.10
C ASP A 195 2.75 20.94 -8.63
N GLY A 196 3.53 21.66 -7.83
CA GLY A 196 3.16 22.95 -7.24
C GLY A 196 2.28 22.81 -6.00
N ALA A 197 1.56 23.89 -5.68
CA ALA A 197 0.59 23.88 -4.59
C ALA A 197 -0.57 22.94 -4.92
N PHE A 198 -1.00 22.13 -3.94
CA PHE A 198 -2.19 21.32 -4.09
C PHE A 198 -3.41 22.23 -4.36
N PRO A 199 -4.30 21.93 -5.33
CA PRO A 199 -5.35 22.85 -5.78
C PRO A 199 -6.52 22.93 -4.78
N LEU A 200 -6.27 23.38 -3.55
CA LEU A 200 -7.28 23.51 -2.51
C LEU A 200 -8.09 24.80 -2.70
N PRO A 201 -9.44 24.74 -2.73
CA PRO A 201 -10.30 25.91 -2.66
C PRO A 201 -10.26 26.57 -1.28
N ASP A 202 -10.81 27.78 -1.17
CA ASP A 202 -10.99 28.45 0.11
C ASP A 202 -11.80 27.58 1.09
N GLY A 203 -11.36 27.55 2.36
CA GLY A 203 -11.96 26.73 3.41
C GLY A 203 -11.45 25.28 3.46
N TRP A 204 -10.74 24.81 2.44
CA TRP A 204 -10.06 23.53 2.50
C TRP A 204 -8.70 23.64 3.19
N ILE A 205 -8.33 22.60 3.94
CA ILE A 205 -7.04 22.50 4.62
C ILE A 205 -6.31 21.20 4.26
N ASP A 206 -4.98 21.24 4.33
CA ASP A 206 -4.15 20.03 4.44
C ASP A 206 -4.01 19.70 5.92
N ALA A 207 -4.59 18.59 6.37
CA ALA A 207 -4.68 18.24 7.79
C ALA A 207 -3.31 18.08 8.46
N TRP A 208 -2.27 17.67 7.71
CA TRP A 208 -0.92 17.57 8.25
C TRP A 208 -0.33 18.95 8.50
N LEU A 209 -0.48 19.87 7.54
CA LEU A 209 0.03 21.23 7.68
C LEU A 209 -0.69 22.01 8.79
N GLU A 210 -1.99 21.78 8.96
CA GLU A 210 -2.79 22.41 10.01
C GLU A 210 -2.35 21.95 11.42
N LEU A 211 -2.23 20.63 11.64
CA LEU A 211 -1.99 20.08 12.97
C LEU A 211 -0.51 19.93 13.34
N ARG A 212 0.39 19.85 12.35
CA ARG A 212 1.82 19.60 12.52
C ARG A 212 2.65 20.65 11.78
N PRO A 213 2.42 21.95 12.01
CA PRO A 213 3.14 23.01 11.29
C PRO A 213 4.65 22.88 11.54
N GLY A 214 5.42 22.84 10.44
CA GLY A 214 6.87 22.71 10.49
C GLY A 214 7.40 21.27 10.52
N GLU A 215 6.55 20.25 10.71
CA GLU A 215 6.95 18.86 10.56
C GLU A 215 6.84 18.40 9.10
N ASN A 216 7.83 17.64 8.63
CA ASN A 216 7.90 17.22 7.24
C ASN A 216 6.79 16.23 6.80
N GLY A 217 6.32 15.38 7.72
CA GLY A 217 5.30 14.37 7.43
C GLY A 217 5.68 13.36 6.36
N TRP A 218 6.93 12.90 6.32
CA TRP A 218 7.37 11.93 5.31
C TRP A 218 6.68 10.58 5.47
N THR A 219 5.68 10.31 4.64
CA THR A 219 4.97 9.02 4.60
C THR A 219 5.73 7.98 3.78
N TYR A 220 6.54 8.43 2.83
CA TYR A 220 7.54 7.59 2.15
C TYR A 220 8.94 8.06 2.54
N ASP A 221 9.59 7.31 3.45
CA ASP A 221 10.90 7.68 3.98
C ASP A 221 11.88 6.51 3.91
N THR A 222 12.75 6.51 2.90
CA THR A 222 13.81 5.49 2.74
C THR A 222 14.91 5.54 3.80
N LYS A 223 15.00 6.60 4.59
CA LYS A 223 15.96 6.76 5.68
C LYS A 223 15.42 6.19 6.99
N ALA A 224 14.16 6.51 7.32
CA ALA A 224 13.52 6.03 8.54
C ALA A 224 12.94 4.61 8.38
N ASN A 225 12.34 4.29 7.22
CA ASN A 225 11.73 2.99 6.99
C ASN A 225 12.81 1.94 6.73
N GLN A 226 13.09 1.14 7.76
CA GLN A 226 14.15 0.15 7.74
C GLN A 226 13.97 -0.91 6.65
N MET A 227 12.74 -1.19 6.21
CA MET A 227 12.50 -2.15 5.12
C MET A 227 13.02 -1.61 3.78
N LEU A 228 13.14 -0.29 3.62
CA LEU A 228 13.65 0.37 2.41
C LEU A 228 15.16 0.57 2.44
N SER A 229 15.83 0.13 3.50
CA SER A 229 17.27 0.27 3.67
C SER A 229 18.04 -0.16 2.42
N GLY A 230 19.07 0.62 2.10
CA GLY A 230 19.89 0.43 0.92
C GLY A 230 19.30 1.02 -0.37
N ASN A 231 18.09 1.59 -0.37
CA ASN A 231 17.64 2.45 -1.47
C ASN A 231 18.38 3.81 -1.47
N ARG A 232 18.28 4.55 -2.57
CA ARG A 232 18.70 5.96 -2.60
C ARG A 232 17.79 6.75 -1.68
N THR A 233 18.37 7.73 -0.97
CA THR A 233 17.60 8.63 -0.12
C THR A 233 16.52 9.33 -0.93
N LEU A 234 15.29 9.09 -0.52
CA LEU A 234 14.06 9.70 -0.96
C LEU A 234 13.14 9.81 0.27
N GLN A 235 12.68 11.03 0.52
CA GLN A 235 11.81 11.36 1.64
C GLN A 235 10.70 12.28 1.12
N LYS A 236 9.47 11.79 1.12
CA LYS A 236 8.32 12.44 0.48
C LYS A 236 7.06 12.28 1.32
N ARG A 237 6.20 13.29 1.26
CA ARG A 237 4.85 13.28 1.85
C ARG A 237 3.84 13.01 0.75
N LEU A 238 3.75 11.74 0.38
CA LEU A 238 2.93 11.27 -0.75
C LEU A 238 1.48 11.08 -0.30
N ASP A 239 1.29 10.52 0.89
CA ASP A 239 -0.02 10.28 1.47
C ASP A 239 -0.50 11.52 2.21
N ARG A 240 -1.74 11.96 1.94
CA ARG A 240 -2.29 13.22 2.46
C ARG A 240 -3.77 13.09 2.83
N PHE A 241 -4.23 14.01 3.68
CA PHE A 241 -5.64 14.24 4.00
C PHE A 241 -5.96 15.71 3.73
N MET A 242 -6.82 15.97 2.75
CA MET A 242 -7.33 17.30 2.44
C MET A 242 -8.78 17.37 2.90
N CYS A 243 -9.12 18.37 3.69
CA CYS A 243 -10.39 18.41 4.42
C CYS A 243 -11.12 19.73 4.19
N ASN A 244 -12.42 19.65 3.94
CA ASN A 244 -13.37 20.75 4.14
C ASN A 244 -14.43 20.25 5.13
N LEU A 245 -14.51 20.85 6.31
CA LEU A 245 -15.32 20.34 7.41
C LEU A 245 -16.06 21.50 8.08
N HIS A 246 -17.35 21.61 7.79
CA HIS A 246 -18.21 22.65 8.36
C HIS A 246 -18.87 22.23 9.67
N ASP A 247 -19.19 20.95 9.81
CA ASP A 247 -19.84 20.37 10.99
C ASP A 247 -18.88 19.59 11.90
N PHE A 248 -17.61 19.50 11.50
CA PHE A 248 -16.54 18.78 12.17
C PHE A 248 -15.30 19.65 12.27
N LYS A 249 -14.39 19.27 13.17
CA LYS A 249 -13.04 19.79 13.22
C LYS A 249 -12.03 18.65 13.18
N VAL A 250 -10.84 18.97 12.70
CA VAL A 250 -9.69 18.07 12.75
C VAL A 250 -9.04 18.20 14.14
N ASP A 251 -8.97 17.09 14.88
CA ASP A 251 -8.42 17.08 16.25
C ASP A 251 -7.03 16.45 16.33
N GLY A 252 -6.71 15.52 15.43
CA GLY A 252 -5.46 14.78 15.49
C GLY A 252 -5.05 14.19 14.15
N ILE A 253 -3.74 14.09 13.95
CA ILE A 253 -3.13 13.36 12.85
C ILE A 253 -1.88 12.65 13.37
N GLU A 254 -1.79 11.37 13.04
CA GLU A 254 -0.73 10.47 13.51
C GLU A 254 -0.22 9.62 12.35
N MET A 255 1.09 9.35 12.38
CA MET A 255 1.72 8.40 11.47
C MET A 255 1.72 7.01 12.12
N ILE A 256 1.27 5.99 11.39
CA ILE A 256 1.10 4.63 11.88
C ILE A 256 1.87 3.62 11.02
N GLY A 257 2.11 2.42 11.56
CA GLY A 257 2.87 1.39 10.86
C GLY A 257 4.37 1.68 10.77
N VAL A 258 4.89 2.47 11.72
CA VAL A 258 6.31 2.87 11.79
C VAL A 258 7.23 1.81 12.37
N GLU A 259 6.66 0.76 12.97
CA GLU A 259 7.40 -0.31 13.64
C GLU A 259 7.50 -1.57 12.78
N ALA A 260 8.64 -2.25 12.87
CA ALA A 260 8.86 -3.53 12.23
C ALA A 260 7.94 -4.61 12.82
N ILE A 261 7.46 -5.51 11.97
CA ILE A 261 6.69 -6.68 12.39
C ILE A 261 7.66 -7.65 13.10
N PRO A 262 7.44 -7.95 14.39
CA PRO A 262 8.38 -8.77 15.15
C PRO A 262 8.58 -10.17 14.56
N GLY A 263 9.84 -10.59 14.45
CA GLY A 263 10.22 -11.90 13.95
C GLY A 263 10.12 -12.08 12.43
N LEU A 264 9.84 -11.02 11.67
CA LEU A 264 9.74 -11.08 10.21
C LEU A 264 10.84 -10.27 9.52
N SER A 265 11.53 -10.93 8.59
CA SER A 265 12.60 -10.33 7.79
C SER A 265 12.59 -10.85 6.36
N TYR A 266 13.15 -10.09 5.43
CA TYR A 266 13.33 -10.50 4.04
C TYR A 266 14.77 -10.25 3.57
N CYS A 267 15.18 -11.01 2.56
CA CYS A 267 16.49 -10.85 1.93
C CYS A 267 16.37 -9.95 0.69
N LYS A 268 17.17 -8.89 0.65
CA LYS A 268 17.30 -7.98 -0.49
C LYS A 268 18.67 -8.10 -1.11
N GLU A 269 18.73 -8.29 -2.41
CA GLU A 269 20.00 -8.25 -3.14
C GLU A 269 20.30 -6.82 -3.59
N LYS A 270 21.50 -6.33 -3.29
CA LYS A 270 21.97 -5.01 -3.70
C LYS A 270 23.31 -5.11 -4.39
N LYS A 271 23.41 -4.50 -5.57
CA LYS A 271 24.67 -4.40 -6.31
C LYS A 271 25.48 -3.20 -5.80
N VAL A 272 26.62 -3.45 -5.18
CA VAL A 272 27.58 -2.45 -4.71
C VAL A 272 28.90 -2.67 -5.44
N ARG A 273 29.38 -1.68 -6.20
CA ARG A 273 30.65 -1.77 -6.95
C ARG A 273 30.81 -3.06 -7.77
N LYS A 274 29.76 -3.45 -8.50
CA LYS A 274 29.64 -4.69 -9.31
C LYS A 274 29.55 -6.01 -8.51
N VAL A 275 29.60 -5.99 -7.19
CA VAL A 275 29.40 -7.17 -6.33
C VAL A 275 27.97 -7.17 -5.79
N PHE A 276 27.30 -8.32 -5.85
CA PHE A 276 25.99 -8.49 -5.22
C PHE A 276 26.16 -8.80 -3.73
N GLN A 277 25.54 -8.01 -2.89
CA GLN A 277 25.47 -8.19 -1.44
C GLN A 277 24.04 -8.55 -1.05
N LYS A 278 23.88 -9.50 -0.14
CA LYS A 278 22.59 -9.85 0.45
C LYS A 278 22.42 -9.08 1.75
N LEU A 279 21.34 -8.32 1.85
CA LEU A 279 20.93 -7.59 3.05
C LEU A 279 19.73 -8.32 3.64
N VAL A 280 19.77 -8.63 4.94
CA VAL A 280 18.61 -9.11 5.68
C VAL A 280 17.95 -7.89 6.33
N LEU A 281 16.74 -7.56 5.92
CA LEU A 281 16.03 -6.36 6.35
C LEU A 281 14.74 -6.74 7.09
N PRO A 282 14.29 -5.94 8.07
CA PRO A 282 13.00 -6.16 8.70
C PRO A 282 11.86 -5.94 7.70
N VAL A 283 10.71 -6.54 8.00
CA VAL A 283 9.46 -6.25 7.28
C VAL A 283 8.64 -5.29 8.12
N LEU A 284 8.32 -4.12 7.56
CA LEU A 284 7.30 -3.21 8.09
C LEU A 284 5.95 -3.48 7.40
N PRO A 285 4.83 -2.94 7.92
CA PRO A 285 3.51 -3.12 7.30
C PRO A 285 3.46 -2.71 5.82
N SER A 286 4.18 -1.66 5.45
CA SER A 286 4.29 -1.16 4.07
C SER A 286 5.57 -0.33 3.91
N ASP A 287 6.01 -0.14 2.66
CA ASP A 287 7.04 0.83 2.30
C ASP A 287 6.60 2.28 2.53
N HIS A 288 5.29 2.52 2.60
CA HIS A 288 4.69 3.74 3.12
C HIS A 288 4.32 3.56 4.60
N TYR A 289 4.40 4.65 5.35
CA TYR A 289 3.71 4.78 6.63
C TYR A 289 2.26 5.18 6.40
N GLY A 290 1.36 4.63 7.21
CA GLY A 290 -0.05 5.03 7.18
C GLY A 290 -0.26 6.37 7.89
N LEU A 291 -1.36 7.05 7.55
CA LEU A 291 -1.84 8.22 8.27
C LEU A 291 -3.18 7.92 8.93
N LEU A 292 -3.33 8.34 10.19
CA LEU A 292 -4.56 8.27 10.95
C LEU A 292 -5.06 9.69 11.23
N LEU A 293 -6.18 10.07 10.62
CA LEU A 293 -6.88 11.33 10.89
C LEU A 293 -7.94 11.11 11.97
N THR A 294 -7.98 12.00 12.96
CA THR A 294 -9.03 12.07 13.97
C THR A 294 -9.81 13.37 13.80
N ILE A 295 -11.14 13.24 13.68
CA ILE A 295 -12.07 14.37 13.62
C ILE A 295 -13.10 14.25 14.74
N SER A 296 -13.66 15.37 15.19
CA SER A 296 -14.84 15.38 16.06
C SER A 296 -15.91 16.32 15.54
N SER A 297 -17.14 16.04 15.97
CA SER A 297 -18.28 16.94 15.76
C SER A 297 -18.01 18.28 16.44
N LEU A 298 -18.31 19.36 15.73
CA LEU A 298 -18.60 20.66 16.35
C LEU A 298 -19.92 20.60 17.11
#